data_AF-A0AAW0VYJ4-F1
#
_entry.id   AF-A0AAW0VYJ4-F1
#
_cell.length_a   1.000
_cell.length_b   1.000
_cell.length_c   1.000
_cell.angle_alpha   90.00
_cell.angle_beta   90.00
_cell.angle_gamma   90.00
#
_symmetry.space_group_name_H-M   'P 1'
#
loop_
_entity.id
_entity.type
_entity.pdbx_description
1 polymer ?
#
loop_
_entity_poly.entity_id
_entity_poly.type
_entity_poly.pdbx_seq_one_letter_code
_entity_poly.pdbx_strand_id
1 'polypeptide(L)'
;MTYDEMKLSALLCVTSESTFINDGSRHNRGVLGAPGTYQPEGVIVGMVGARFEREGVMEWQDCVVTPEQNTQERGYGDDPPKKRWLVREWGKLWGETPLPTWKQAQDAPENNFIHLSSRALMNVQVYQARIKLSAETLLAEAGVRAAAAGLKAYVHVVGLGLGVWLISSQQKQLYVNAWGEAMRNTDTTHIAHLDFSWIEASSCVGVNDGEVFPDTSVTIHFSRRCPHAPVPAGTLLVATFAWDSNSMPGNEYWKGMLSASGDPAAACSSGVAELHNALINPCVTAHNLHIASSGRVEHVAEYARRLLNERVGSSTSEEK
;
A
#
# COMPACT_ATOMS: atom_id res chain seq x y z
N MET A 1 -0.83 17.74 -12.48
CA MET A 1 -1.42 16.43 -12.19
C MET A 1 -2.88 16.62 -11.78
N THR A 2 -3.81 15.95 -12.45
CA THR A 2 -5.25 15.93 -12.11
C THR A 2 -5.51 15.00 -10.91
N TYR A 3 -6.69 15.06 -10.30
CA TYR A 3 -7.04 14.13 -9.22
C TYR A 3 -7.13 12.68 -9.67
N ASP A 4 -7.51 12.42 -10.93
CA ASP A 4 -7.52 11.07 -11.50
C ASP A 4 -6.09 10.53 -11.67
N GLU A 5 -5.16 11.39 -12.14
CA GLU A 5 -3.74 11.05 -12.22
C GLU A 5 -3.14 10.80 -10.82
N MET A 6 -3.56 11.57 -9.81
CA MET A 6 -3.13 11.37 -8.42
C MET A 6 -3.61 10.02 -7.85
N LYS A 7 -4.80 9.54 -8.22
CA LYS A 7 -5.29 8.19 -7.83
C LYS A 7 -4.42 7.10 -8.41
N LEU A 8 -4.09 7.21 -9.71
CA LEU A 8 -3.21 6.24 -10.37
C LEU A 8 -1.83 6.25 -9.74
N SER A 9 -1.26 7.44 -9.50
CA SER A 9 0.05 7.57 -8.86
C SER A 9 0.06 7.02 -7.42
N ALA A 10 -1.07 7.00 -6.72
CA ALA A 10 -1.16 6.42 -5.37
C ALA A 10 -1.05 4.90 -5.35
N LEU A 11 -1.19 4.24 -6.52
CA LEU A 11 -0.99 2.79 -6.66
C LEU A 11 0.45 2.42 -7.01
N LEU A 12 1.30 3.42 -7.28
CA LEU A 12 2.72 3.19 -7.53
C LEU A 12 3.51 3.16 -6.22
N CYS A 13 4.51 2.30 -6.18
CA CYS A 13 5.52 2.27 -5.12
C CYS A 13 6.90 2.53 -5.74
N VAL A 14 7.80 3.12 -4.97
CA VAL A 14 9.22 3.23 -5.36
C VAL A 14 10.05 2.50 -4.31
N THR A 15 10.98 1.66 -4.78
CA THR A 15 11.77 0.78 -3.93
C THR A 15 13.23 0.77 -4.35
N SER A 16 14.11 0.68 -3.37
CA SER A 16 15.54 0.43 -3.58
C SER A 16 16.15 -0.31 -2.39
N GLU A 17 17.28 -0.96 -2.63
CA GLU A 17 18.24 -1.21 -1.56
C GLU A 17 18.78 0.13 -1.07
N SER A 18 19.04 0.24 0.22
CA SER A 18 19.57 1.45 0.83
C SER A 18 20.48 1.10 2.00
N THR A 19 21.53 1.89 2.15
CA THR A 19 22.26 2.02 3.41
C THR A 19 21.45 2.92 4.34
N PHE A 20 21.34 2.54 5.60
CA PHE A 20 20.73 3.36 6.65
C PHE A 20 21.82 3.98 7.51
N ILE A 21 21.55 5.14 8.10
CA ILE A 21 22.52 5.85 8.96
C ILE A 21 22.07 5.96 10.41
N ASN A 22 20.82 5.60 10.70
CA ASN A 22 20.21 5.56 12.03
C ASN A 22 18.95 4.66 11.99
N ASP A 23 18.21 4.61 13.11
CA ASP A 23 17.04 3.75 13.29
C ASP A 23 15.80 4.15 12.48
N GLY A 24 15.82 5.29 11.78
CA GLY A 24 14.70 5.79 10.98
C GLY A 24 13.59 6.44 11.81
N SER A 25 13.81 6.73 13.09
CA SER A 25 12.83 7.40 13.94
C SER A 25 12.38 8.74 13.35
N ARG A 26 11.13 9.15 13.62
CA ARG A 26 10.53 10.36 13.01
C ARG A 26 11.33 11.65 13.25
N HIS A 27 12.08 11.70 14.35
CA HIS A 27 12.86 12.87 14.75
C HIS A 27 14.37 12.70 14.51
N ASN A 28 14.78 11.74 13.67
CA ASN A 28 16.19 11.43 13.44
C ASN A 28 16.99 12.60 12.85
N ARG A 29 16.37 13.42 11.98
CA ARG A 29 16.95 14.65 11.40
C ARG A 29 18.36 14.47 10.80
N GLY A 30 18.71 13.27 10.32
CA GLY A 30 20.02 12.99 9.73
C GLY A 30 21.14 12.77 10.73
N VAL A 31 20.82 12.64 12.02
CA VAL A 31 21.79 12.35 13.06
C VAL A 31 22.22 10.88 12.94
N LEU A 32 23.52 10.63 12.96
CA LEU A 32 24.07 9.27 12.90
C LEU A 32 23.68 8.47 14.14
N GLY A 33 23.18 7.25 13.93
CA GLY A 33 22.93 6.27 14.98
C GLY A 33 24.23 5.58 15.42
N ALA A 34 24.25 5.08 16.65
CA ALA A 34 25.37 4.26 17.12
C ALA A 34 25.38 2.91 16.38
N PRO A 35 26.55 2.37 15.99
CA PRO A 35 26.63 1.05 15.38
C PRO A 35 25.94 -0.02 16.22
N GLY A 36 25.15 -0.89 15.58
CA GLY A 36 24.40 -1.96 16.23
C GLY A 36 23.02 -1.56 16.79
N THR A 37 22.66 -0.27 16.80
CA THR A 37 21.31 0.16 17.22
C THR A 37 20.29 0.22 16.08
N TYR A 38 20.73 -0.06 14.86
CA TYR A 38 19.92 -0.05 13.64
C TYR A 38 20.51 -1.06 12.63
N GLN A 39 19.71 -1.49 11.65
CA GLN A 39 20.23 -2.27 10.53
C GLN A 39 21.00 -1.36 9.59
N PRO A 40 22.24 -1.71 9.20
CA PRO A 40 23.05 -0.86 8.33
C PRO A 40 22.51 -0.82 6.89
N GLU A 41 21.84 -1.88 6.45
CA GLU A 41 21.35 -2.03 5.08
C GLU A 41 20.00 -2.74 5.07
N GLY A 42 19.23 -2.51 4.01
CA GLY A 42 17.98 -3.20 3.74
C GLY A 42 17.30 -2.65 2.51
N VAL A 43 16.05 -3.04 2.30
CA VAL A 43 15.18 -2.49 1.26
C VAL A 43 14.28 -1.44 1.89
N ILE A 44 14.14 -0.30 1.25
CA ILE A 44 13.17 0.74 1.65
C ILE A 44 12.16 0.96 0.53
N VAL A 45 10.88 1.07 0.91
CA VAL A 45 9.75 1.17 -0.02
C VAL A 45 8.88 2.37 0.34
N GLY A 46 8.77 3.32 -0.59
CA GLY A 46 7.83 4.44 -0.50
C GLY A 46 6.47 4.01 -1.03
N MET A 47 5.44 4.16 -0.20
CA MET A 47 4.08 3.73 -0.53
C MET A 47 3.04 4.79 -0.16
N VAL A 48 1.96 4.85 -0.92
CA VAL A 48 0.90 5.84 -0.73
C VAL A 48 -0.36 5.19 -0.16
N GLY A 49 -0.83 5.72 0.97
CA GLY A 49 -2.09 5.30 1.60
C GLY A 49 -3.32 5.93 0.96
N ALA A 50 -4.51 5.54 1.45
CA ALA A 50 -5.76 6.16 1.03
C ALA A 50 -5.88 7.59 1.56
N ARG A 51 -6.29 8.53 0.71
CA ARG A 51 -6.36 9.96 1.03
C ARG A 51 -7.80 10.46 1.07
N PHE A 52 -8.18 11.02 2.22
CA PHE A 52 -9.56 11.48 2.47
C PHE A 52 -9.68 12.97 2.82
N GLU A 53 -8.58 13.75 2.77
CA GLU A 53 -8.59 15.20 3.06
C GLU A 53 -9.50 16.01 2.12
N ARG A 54 -9.69 15.54 0.88
CA ARG A 54 -10.46 16.24 -0.15
C ARG A 54 -11.69 15.46 -0.54
N GLU A 55 -12.85 16.00 -0.21
CA GLU A 55 -14.14 15.44 -0.60
C GLU A 55 -14.29 15.40 -2.14
N GLY A 56 -14.97 14.38 -2.66
CA GLY A 56 -15.30 14.29 -4.08
C GLY A 56 -14.25 13.65 -4.99
N VAL A 57 -13.03 13.44 -4.50
CA VAL A 57 -11.85 13.14 -5.33
C VAL A 57 -10.93 12.10 -4.67
N MET A 58 -9.93 11.59 -5.39
CA MET A 58 -9.00 10.58 -4.87
C MET A 58 -9.71 9.34 -4.29
N GLU A 59 -9.22 8.76 -3.21
CA GLU A 59 -9.89 7.64 -2.55
C GLU A 59 -11.24 8.01 -1.92
N TRP A 60 -11.52 9.29 -1.61
CA TRP A 60 -12.85 9.72 -1.15
C TRP A 60 -13.92 9.37 -2.19
N GLN A 61 -13.63 9.62 -3.48
CA GLN A 61 -14.56 9.37 -4.58
C GLN A 61 -15.07 7.92 -4.62
N ASP A 62 -14.23 6.97 -4.22
CA ASP A 62 -14.52 5.54 -4.32
C ASP A 62 -14.98 4.96 -2.98
N CYS A 63 -14.34 5.36 -1.87
CA CYS A 63 -14.59 4.77 -0.56
C CYS A 63 -15.67 5.50 0.23
N VAL A 64 -15.98 6.76 -0.05
CA VAL A 64 -16.96 7.53 0.73
C VAL A 64 -18.21 7.76 -0.09
N VAL A 65 -19.35 7.33 0.44
CA VAL A 65 -20.68 7.47 -0.15
C VAL A 65 -21.37 8.68 0.48
N THR A 66 -21.78 9.64 -0.35
CA THR A 66 -22.54 10.84 0.09
C THR A 66 -23.75 11.07 -0.82
N PRO A 67 -24.83 11.72 -0.37
CA PRO A 67 -25.99 11.99 -1.20
C PRO A 67 -25.68 12.92 -2.38
N GLU A 68 -24.72 13.83 -2.25
CA GLU A 68 -24.31 14.73 -3.33
C GLU A 68 -23.46 14.05 -4.40
N GLN A 69 -22.58 13.12 -4.01
CA GLN A 69 -21.65 12.44 -4.92
C GLN A 69 -22.29 11.19 -5.55
N ASN A 70 -22.88 10.32 -4.73
CA ASN A 70 -23.26 8.96 -5.11
C ASN A 70 -24.67 8.92 -5.70
N THR A 71 -24.84 9.63 -6.82
CA THR A 71 -26.08 9.62 -7.62
C THR A 71 -25.87 8.88 -8.94
N GLN A 72 -26.97 8.43 -9.54
CA GLN A 72 -26.94 7.72 -10.82
C GLN A 72 -26.33 8.58 -11.93
N GLU A 73 -26.68 9.86 -11.99
CA GLU A 73 -26.20 10.83 -12.99
C GLU A 73 -24.68 11.07 -12.89
N ARG A 74 -24.10 10.81 -11.71
CA ARG A 74 -22.67 10.94 -11.43
C ARG A 74 -21.87 9.66 -11.68
N GLY A 75 -22.53 8.55 -11.97
CA GLY A 75 -21.89 7.32 -12.39
C GLY A 75 -21.97 6.16 -11.40
N TYR A 76 -22.78 6.29 -10.36
CA TYR A 76 -22.98 5.28 -9.31
C TYR A 76 -24.28 4.50 -9.53
N GLY A 77 -24.41 3.31 -8.95
CA GLY A 77 -25.58 2.44 -9.12
C GLY A 77 -25.68 1.76 -10.49
N ASP A 78 -26.81 1.08 -10.72
CA ASP A 78 -26.90 -0.02 -11.70
C ASP A 78 -26.93 0.42 -13.17
N ASP A 79 -27.35 1.66 -13.45
CA ASP A 79 -27.42 2.20 -14.81
C ASP A 79 -26.79 3.61 -14.92
N PRO A 80 -25.46 3.71 -14.78
CA PRO A 80 -24.76 4.99 -14.82
C PRO A 80 -24.58 5.50 -16.26
N PRO A 81 -24.57 6.82 -16.51
CA PRO A 81 -24.31 7.38 -17.83
C PRO A 81 -22.98 6.91 -18.42
N LYS A 82 -22.96 6.53 -19.71
CA LYS A 82 -21.74 6.06 -20.41
C LYS A 82 -20.54 7.01 -20.29
N LYS A 83 -20.79 8.32 -20.21
CA LYS A 83 -19.74 9.36 -20.04
C LYS A 83 -19.02 9.30 -18.68
N ARG A 84 -19.55 8.55 -17.70
CA ARG A 84 -18.97 8.35 -16.36
C ARG A 84 -18.22 7.02 -16.26
N TRP A 85 -17.55 6.62 -17.33
CA TRP A 85 -16.89 5.31 -17.43
C TRP A 85 -15.79 5.11 -16.37
N LEU A 86 -15.05 6.16 -16.01
CA LEU A 86 -13.91 6.03 -15.09
C LEU A 86 -14.33 5.56 -13.68
N VAL A 87 -15.46 6.04 -13.15
CA VAL A 87 -16.01 5.59 -11.85
C VAL A 87 -16.30 4.09 -11.88
N ARG A 88 -16.74 3.56 -13.03
CA ARG A 88 -17.01 2.13 -13.21
C ARG A 88 -15.74 1.30 -13.24
N GLU A 89 -14.70 1.79 -13.91
CA GLU A 89 -13.42 1.07 -13.95
C GLU A 89 -12.75 1.02 -12.57
N TRP A 90 -12.88 2.09 -11.77
CA TRP A 90 -12.49 2.07 -10.36
C TRP A 90 -13.31 1.04 -9.57
N GLY A 91 -14.63 1.05 -9.70
CA GLY A 91 -15.48 0.03 -9.07
C GLY A 91 -15.06 -1.40 -9.42
N LYS A 92 -14.72 -1.68 -10.69
CA LYS A 92 -14.21 -3.00 -11.11
C LYS A 92 -12.91 -3.38 -10.44
N LEU A 93 -11.97 -2.43 -10.36
CA LEU A 93 -10.70 -2.65 -9.68
C LEU A 93 -10.91 -3.00 -8.20
N TRP A 94 -11.91 -2.39 -7.56
CA TRP A 94 -12.25 -2.64 -6.15
C TRP A 94 -13.17 -3.84 -5.92
N GLY A 95 -13.57 -4.55 -6.99
CA GLY A 95 -14.51 -5.67 -6.90
C GLY A 95 -15.95 -5.25 -6.58
N GLU A 96 -16.27 -3.97 -6.68
CA GLU A 96 -17.57 -3.36 -6.38
C GLU A 96 -18.10 -2.66 -7.65
N THR A 97 -18.79 -3.41 -8.52
CA THR A 97 -19.33 -2.87 -9.78
C THR A 97 -20.83 -3.08 -9.88
N PRO A 98 -21.62 -1.99 -9.88
CA PRO A 98 -21.23 -0.59 -9.76
C PRO A 98 -20.84 -0.19 -8.32
N LEU A 99 -20.12 0.93 -8.16
CA LEU A 99 -20.05 1.59 -6.86
C LEU A 99 -21.46 2.08 -6.46
N PRO A 100 -21.86 1.97 -5.18
CA PRO A 100 -23.25 2.15 -4.77
C PRO A 100 -23.69 3.61 -4.82
N THR A 101 -24.97 3.82 -5.10
CA THR A 101 -25.65 5.09 -4.80
C THR A 101 -25.81 5.29 -3.30
N TRP A 102 -26.09 6.52 -2.87
CA TRP A 102 -26.40 6.82 -1.47
C TRP A 102 -27.54 5.96 -0.93
N LYS A 103 -28.64 5.81 -1.69
CA LYS A 103 -29.78 4.97 -1.29
C LYS A 103 -29.40 3.50 -1.12
N GLN A 104 -28.69 2.93 -2.11
CA GLN A 104 -28.23 1.54 -2.03
C GLN A 104 -27.32 1.31 -0.81
N ALA A 105 -26.45 2.27 -0.48
CA ALA A 105 -25.60 2.18 0.70
C ALA A 105 -26.39 2.29 2.02
N GLN A 106 -27.45 3.09 2.08
CA GLN A 106 -28.33 3.17 3.25
C GLN A 106 -29.14 1.89 3.48
N ASP A 107 -29.53 1.21 2.40
CA ASP A 107 -30.32 -0.02 2.44
C ASP A 107 -29.43 -1.29 2.64
N ALA A 108 -28.11 -1.13 2.67
CA ALA A 108 -27.16 -2.23 2.81
C ALA A 108 -27.01 -2.70 4.28
N PRO A 109 -26.53 -3.93 4.52
CA PRO A 109 -26.22 -4.42 5.86
C PRO A 109 -25.24 -3.50 6.61
N GLU A 110 -25.45 -3.32 7.93
CA GLU A 110 -24.68 -2.39 8.76
C GLU A 110 -23.16 -2.60 8.70
N ASN A 111 -22.69 -3.84 8.52
CA ASN A 111 -21.24 -4.15 8.48
C ASN A 111 -20.55 -3.77 7.15
N ASN A 112 -21.31 -3.43 6.11
CA ASN A 112 -20.74 -3.06 4.81
C ASN A 112 -20.25 -1.61 4.80
N PHE A 113 -20.77 -0.77 5.70
CA PHE A 113 -20.50 0.66 5.73
C PHE A 113 -20.23 1.17 7.14
N ILE A 114 -19.19 1.99 7.30
CA ILE A 114 -18.98 2.74 8.53
C ILE A 114 -19.73 4.06 8.43
N HIS A 115 -20.59 4.34 9.40
CA HIS A 115 -21.24 5.64 9.55
C HIS A 115 -20.22 6.70 9.98
N LEU A 116 -19.93 7.67 9.10
CA LEU A 116 -19.07 8.81 9.40
C LEU A 116 -19.87 10.01 9.91
N SER A 117 -21.04 10.24 9.30
CA SER A 117 -22.01 11.28 9.69
C SER A 117 -23.40 10.93 9.17
N SER A 118 -24.38 11.82 9.38
CA SER A 118 -25.73 11.68 8.79
C SER A 118 -25.75 11.76 7.26
N ARG A 119 -24.67 12.22 6.62
CA ARG A 119 -24.58 12.40 5.15
C ARG A 119 -23.33 11.76 4.54
N ALA A 120 -22.64 10.90 5.28
CA ALA A 120 -21.44 10.23 4.79
C ALA A 120 -21.30 8.82 5.39
N LEU A 121 -21.09 7.85 4.50
CA LEU A 121 -20.80 6.45 4.82
C LEU A 121 -19.47 6.07 4.18
N MET A 122 -18.66 5.25 4.85
CA MET A 122 -17.44 4.70 4.27
C MET A 122 -17.66 3.24 3.87
N ASN A 123 -17.48 2.93 2.58
CA ASN A 123 -17.56 1.58 2.05
C ASN A 123 -16.36 0.75 2.53
N VAL A 124 -16.63 -0.25 3.37
CA VAL A 124 -15.61 -1.09 4.00
C VAL A 124 -14.86 -1.93 2.98
N GLN A 125 -15.59 -2.56 2.05
CA GLN A 125 -15.02 -3.42 1.01
C GLN A 125 -14.08 -2.64 0.10
N VAL A 126 -14.50 -1.48 -0.40
CA VAL A 126 -13.70 -0.66 -1.31
C VAL A 126 -12.43 -0.16 -0.63
N TYR A 127 -12.52 0.30 0.62
CA TYR A 127 -11.34 0.68 1.38
C TYR A 127 -10.38 -0.49 1.59
N GLN A 128 -10.88 -1.65 2.02
CA GLN A 128 -10.04 -2.82 2.22
C GLN A 128 -9.40 -3.29 0.90
N ALA A 129 -10.12 -3.28 -0.21
CA ALA A 129 -9.58 -3.61 -1.53
C ALA A 129 -8.43 -2.68 -1.93
N ARG A 130 -8.59 -1.37 -1.70
CA ARG A 130 -7.54 -0.36 -1.96
C ARG A 130 -6.28 -0.59 -1.12
N ILE A 131 -6.42 -0.94 0.16
CA ILE A 131 -5.27 -1.26 1.03
C ILE A 131 -4.64 -2.60 0.65
N LYS A 132 -5.47 -3.61 0.38
CA LYS A 132 -5.06 -4.97 -0.01
C LYS A 132 -4.15 -4.92 -1.23
N LEU A 133 -4.50 -4.16 -2.27
CA LEU A 133 -3.66 -4.03 -3.46
C LEU A 133 -2.25 -3.51 -3.16
N SER A 134 -2.13 -2.51 -2.28
CA SER A 134 -0.82 -2.02 -1.81
C SER A 134 -0.08 -3.08 -0.99
N ALA A 135 -0.77 -3.81 -0.11
CA ALA A 135 -0.18 -4.88 0.67
C ALA A 135 0.35 -6.02 -0.22
N GLU A 136 -0.42 -6.49 -1.21
CA GLU A 136 0.00 -7.52 -2.17
C GLU A 136 1.25 -7.07 -2.95
N THR A 137 1.29 -5.80 -3.37
CA THR A 137 2.45 -5.22 -4.06
C THR A 137 3.71 -5.30 -3.21
N LEU A 138 3.62 -4.94 -1.93
CA LEU A 138 4.76 -4.98 -1.02
C LEU A 138 5.16 -6.40 -0.63
N LEU A 139 4.20 -7.30 -0.39
CA LEU A 139 4.50 -8.70 -0.09
C LEU A 139 5.26 -9.36 -1.25
N ALA A 140 4.86 -9.09 -2.50
CA ALA A 140 5.57 -9.57 -3.68
C ALA A 140 7.00 -9.00 -3.79
N GLU A 141 7.17 -7.68 -3.64
CA GLU A 141 8.50 -7.04 -3.65
C GLU A 141 9.41 -7.59 -2.55
N ALA A 142 8.90 -7.67 -1.32
CA ALA A 142 9.65 -8.19 -0.18
C ALA A 142 10.08 -9.64 -0.39
N GLY A 143 9.15 -10.49 -0.87
CA GLY A 143 9.43 -11.89 -1.17
C GLY A 143 10.50 -12.06 -2.24
N VAL A 144 10.40 -11.32 -3.35
CA VAL A 144 11.38 -11.38 -4.45
C VAL A 144 12.76 -10.89 -4.01
N ARG A 145 12.84 -9.78 -3.26
CA ARG A 145 14.11 -9.26 -2.72
C ARG A 145 14.77 -10.24 -1.75
N ALA A 146 13.98 -10.79 -0.83
CA ALA A 146 14.49 -11.76 0.13
C ALA A 146 14.96 -13.05 -0.57
N ALA A 147 14.19 -13.56 -1.54
CA ALA A 147 14.57 -14.71 -2.34
C ALA A 147 15.89 -14.49 -3.09
N ALA A 148 16.05 -13.33 -3.74
CA ALA A 148 17.28 -12.97 -4.45
C ALA A 148 18.50 -12.90 -3.52
N ALA A 149 18.31 -12.51 -2.26
CA ALA A 149 19.34 -12.49 -1.23
C ALA A 149 19.59 -13.86 -0.56
N GLY A 150 18.79 -14.90 -0.88
CA GLY A 150 18.84 -16.19 -0.18
C GLY A 150 18.35 -16.14 1.27
N LEU A 151 17.48 -15.18 1.60
CA LEU A 151 16.95 -14.90 2.93
C LEU A 151 15.42 -15.00 2.96
N LYS A 152 14.84 -14.75 4.14
CA LYS A 152 13.42 -14.39 4.30
C LYS A 152 13.26 -12.93 4.70
N ALA A 153 12.17 -12.29 4.32
CA ALA A 153 11.89 -10.90 4.64
C ALA A 153 11.37 -10.73 6.07
N TYR A 154 11.88 -9.70 6.74
CA TYR A 154 11.21 -9.02 7.85
C TYR A 154 10.56 -7.76 7.27
N VAL A 155 9.24 -7.78 7.11
CA VAL A 155 8.48 -6.68 6.50
C VAL A 155 7.98 -5.75 7.60
N HIS A 156 8.50 -4.52 7.62
CA HIS A 156 8.07 -3.47 8.53
C HIS A 156 7.03 -2.57 7.86
N VAL A 157 5.83 -2.55 8.42
CA VAL A 157 4.66 -1.86 7.90
C VAL A 157 4.30 -0.69 8.80
N VAL A 158 4.34 0.53 8.27
CA VAL A 158 3.75 1.71 8.90
C VAL A 158 2.32 1.93 8.44
N GLY A 159 1.56 2.74 9.19
CA GLY A 159 0.21 3.13 8.80
C GLY A 159 0.20 4.04 7.56
N LEU A 160 -0.14 3.49 6.40
CA LEU A 160 -0.30 4.26 5.17
C LEU A 160 -1.68 4.94 5.15
N GLY A 161 -1.70 6.26 5.32
CA GLY A 161 -2.94 7.05 5.36
C GLY A 161 -3.74 6.91 6.66
N LEU A 162 -3.14 6.39 7.72
CA LEU A 162 -3.74 6.28 9.05
C LEU A 162 -3.45 7.48 9.98
N GLY A 163 -2.75 8.50 9.46
CA GLY A 163 -2.45 9.75 10.15
C GLY A 163 -3.49 10.83 9.86
N VAL A 164 -3.07 11.95 9.26
CA VAL A 164 -3.95 13.09 8.95
C VAL A 164 -5.04 12.79 7.91
N TRP A 165 -4.98 11.64 7.23
CA TRP A 165 -6.01 11.19 6.29
C TRP A 165 -7.03 10.23 6.93
N LEU A 166 -6.92 9.95 8.23
CA LEU A 166 -7.88 9.13 8.95
C LEU A 166 -9.23 9.87 9.11
N ILE A 167 -10.33 9.22 8.71
CA ILE A 167 -11.72 9.68 8.84
C ILE A 167 -12.55 8.84 9.81
N SER A 168 -12.06 7.66 10.22
CA SER A 168 -12.66 6.81 11.25
C SER A 168 -11.60 6.01 12.02
N SER A 169 -11.78 5.84 13.33
CA SER A 169 -10.89 5.01 14.15
C SER A 169 -10.87 3.54 13.73
N GLN A 170 -11.97 3.04 13.14
CA GLN A 170 -12.09 1.66 12.67
C GLN A 170 -11.18 1.37 11.46
N GLN A 171 -10.72 2.39 10.73
CA GLN A 171 -9.85 2.22 9.57
C GLN A 171 -8.53 1.51 9.90
N LYS A 172 -8.01 1.67 11.13
CA LYS A 172 -6.77 1.00 11.56
C LYS A 172 -6.94 -0.52 11.57
N GLN A 173 -8.07 -1.00 12.10
CA GLN A 173 -8.38 -2.44 12.10
C GLN A 173 -8.68 -2.95 10.68
N LEU A 174 -9.44 -2.18 9.89
CA LEU A 174 -9.72 -2.54 8.49
C LEU A 174 -8.45 -2.61 7.64
N TYR A 175 -7.49 -1.71 7.89
CA TYR A 175 -6.19 -1.68 7.24
C TYR A 175 -5.44 -2.99 7.50
N VAL A 176 -5.29 -3.39 8.77
CA VAL A 176 -4.59 -4.64 9.12
C VAL A 176 -5.35 -5.87 8.60
N ASN A 177 -6.69 -5.86 8.62
CA ASN A 177 -7.47 -6.94 8.03
C ASN A 177 -7.22 -7.09 6.52
N ALA A 178 -7.10 -5.98 5.79
CA ALA A 178 -6.78 -6.01 4.36
C ALA A 178 -5.39 -6.63 4.08
N TRP A 179 -4.43 -6.42 4.99
CA TRP A 179 -3.13 -7.10 4.94
C TRP A 179 -3.24 -8.61 5.19
N GLY A 180 -4.10 -9.03 6.11
CA GLY A 180 -4.40 -10.46 6.31
C GLY A 180 -4.98 -11.11 5.06
N GLU A 181 -5.92 -10.43 4.38
CA GLU A 181 -6.42 -10.90 3.09
C GLU A 181 -5.35 -10.89 2.00
N ALA A 182 -4.44 -9.91 1.97
CA ALA A 182 -3.32 -9.89 1.03
C ALA A 182 -2.37 -11.08 1.22
N MET A 183 -2.07 -11.46 2.47
CA MET A 183 -1.23 -12.64 2.77
C MET A 183 -1.85 -13.94 2.27
N ARG A 184 -3.18 -14.07 2.30
CA ARG A 184 -3.88 -15.24 1.74
C ARG A 184 -3.80 -15.32 0.21
N ASN A 185 -3.58 -14.20 -0.46
CA ASN A 185 -3.61 -14.09 -1.93
C ASN A 185 -2.22 -13.94 -2.57
N THR A 186 -1.17 -13.83 -1.77
CA THR A 186 0.20 -13.60 -2.24
C THR A 186 1.11 -14.72 -1.78
N ASP A 187 2.11 -15.08 -2.59
CA ASP A 187 3.18 -15.96 -2.16
C ASP A 187 3.98 -15.33 -1.01
N THR A 188 3.95 -15.98 0.15
CA THR A 188 4.65 -15.56 1.37
C THR A 188 5.82 -16.49 1.74
N THR A 189 6.23 -17.39 0.83
CA THR A 189 7.27 -18.41 1.08
C THR A 189 8.58 -17.79 1.58
N HIS A 190 8.93 -16.62 1.06
CA HIS A 190 10.13 -15.86 1.40
C HIS A 190 9.89 -14.75 2.43
N ILE A 191 8.80 -14.83 3.21
CA ILE A 191 8.50 -13.89 4.29
C ILE A 191 8.56 -14.64 5.62
N ALA A 192 9.28 -14.08 6.59
CA ALA A 192 9.38 -14.61 7.94
C ALA A 192 8.54 -13.82 8.94
N HIS A 193 8.51 -12.50 8.79
CA HIS A 193 7.84 -11.61 9.73
C HIS A 193 7.08 -10.50 9.01
N LEU A 194 5.90 -10.19 9.53
CA LEU A 194 5.13 -9.01 9.16
C LEU A 194 4.85 -8.20 10.43
N ASP A 195 5.47 -7.02 10.55
CA ASP A 195 5.37 -6.16 11.72
C ASP A 195 4.55 -4.91 11.41
N PHE A 196 3.37 -4.81 12.01
CA PHE A 196 2.53 -3.62 12.01
C PHE A 196 3.00 -2.66 13.11
N SER A 197 3.79 -1.68 12.71
CA SER A 197 4.41 -0.72 13.61
C SER A 197 3.62 0.57 13.72
N TRP A 198 3.37 1.00 14.95
CA TRP A 198 2.59 2.21 15.27
C TRP A 198 1.15 2.20 14.73
N ILE A 199 0.60 1.00 14.46
CA ILE A 199 -0.78 0.80 14.04
C ILE A 199 -1.56 0.20 15.21
N GLU A 200 -2.55 0.93 15.70
CA GLU A 200 -3.44 0.46 16.78
C GLU A 200 -4.52 -0.45 16.18
N ALA A 201 -4.26 -1.75 16.17
CA ALA A 201 -5.19 -2.82 15.80
C ALA A 201 -5.07 -3.98 16.80
N SER A 202 -6.11 -4.79 16.95
CA SER A 202 -6.14 -5.87 17.94
C SER A 202 -5.54 -7.17 17.41
N SER A 203 -5.77 -7.49 16.14
CA SER A 203 -5.27 -8.69 15.48
C SER A 203 -5.29 -8.53 13.95
N CYS A 204 -4.59 -9.42 13.24
CA CYS A 204 -4.62 -9.50 11.78
C CYS A 204 -5.55 -10.62 11.34
N VAL A 205 -6.82 -10.28 11.09
CA VAL A 205 -7.88 -11.25 10.75
C VAL A 205 -7.94 -12.40 11.79
N GLY A 206 -7.88 -12.03 13.07
CA GLY A 206 -7.91 -12.98 14.19
C GLY A 206 -6.54 -13.49 14.66
N VAL A 207 -5.46 -13.21 13.94
CA VAL A 207 -4.09 -13.60 14.31
C VAL A 207 -3.46 -12.53 15.20
N ASN A 208 -3.06 -12.92 16.41
CA ASN A 208 -2.53 -12.00 17.42
C ASN A 208 -1.01 -11.78 17.26
N ASP A 209 -0.49 -10.82 18.02
CA ASP A 209 0.95 -10.59 18.14
C ASP A 209 1.71 -11.87 18.55
N GLY A 210 2.79 -12.17 17.83
CA GLY A 210 3.63 -13.35 18.05
C GLY A 210 3.10 -14.66 17.45
N GLU A 211 1.88 -14.68 16.91
CA GLU A 211 1.30 -15.87 16.28
C GLU A 211 1.74 -16.01 14.81
N VAL A 212 1.75 -17.26 14.33
CA VAL A 212 2.00 -17.57 12.91
C VAL A 212 0.69 -17.45 12.14
N PHE A 213 0.71 -16.72 11.03
CA PHE A 213 -0.44 -16.58 10.16
C PHE A 213 -0.78 -17.94 9.50
N PRO A 214 -2.05 -18.39 9.53
CA PRO A 214 -2.44 -19.72 9.04
C PRO A 214 -1.93 -20.04 7.64
N ASP A 215 -1.53 -21.30 7.43
CA ASP A 215 -1.02 -21.84 6.15
C ASP A 215 0.27 -21.16 5.63
N THR A 216 0.94 -20.39 6.46
CA THR A 216 2.23 -19.74 6.15
C THR A 216 3.27 -20.03 7.22
N SER A 217 4.49 -19.50 7.02
CA SER A 217 5.52 -19.43 8.07
C SER A 217 5.70 -18.00 8.62
N VAL A 218 4.75 -17.09 8.39
CA VAL A 218 4.89 -15.67 8.72
C VAL A 218 4.42 -15.42 10.14
N THR A 219 5.30 -14.91 11.00
CA THR A 219 4.92 -14.41 12.33
C THR A 219 4.40 -12.98 12.23
N ILE A 220 3.23 -12.73 12.83
CA ILE A 220 2.63 -11.39 12.90
C ILE A 220 3.14 -10.67 14.14
N HIS A 221 3.51 -9.40 13.99
CA HIS A 221 3.88 -8.53 15.10
C HIS A 221 3.06 -7.24 15.11
N PHE A 222 2.73 -6.75 16.29
CA PHE A 222 2.16 -5.43 16.54
C PHE A 222 3.09 -4.68 17.48
N SER A 223 3.80 -3.68 16.95
CA SER A 223 4.88 -3.05 17.69
C SER A 223 4.87 -1.52 17.58
N ARG A 224 5.88 -0.90 18.20
CA ARG A 224 6.22 0.52 18.03
C ARG A 224 7.69 0.68 17.64
N ARG A 225 8.25 -0.30 16.92
CA ARG A 225 9.65 -0.26 16.51
C ARG A 225 9.89 0.85 15.49
N CYS A 226 11.12 1.36 15.46
CA CYS A 226 11.56 2.25 14.40
C CYS A 226 11.79 1.45 13.09
N PRO A 227 11.66 2.09 11.91
CA PRO A 227 11.74 1.38 10.62
C PRO A 227 13.02 0.57 10.44
N HIS A 228 14.16 1.15 10.81
CA HIS A 228 15.48 0.55 10.62
C HIS A 228 16.01 -0.12 11.88
N ALA A 229 15.16 -0.42 12.87
CA ALA A 229 15.62 -1.18 14.03
C ALA A 229 16.20 -2.55 13.60
N PRO A 230 17.13 -3.15 14.37
CA PRO A 230 17.68 -4.47 14.08
C PRO A 230 16.58 -5.52 13.85
N VAL A 231 16.83 -6.47 12.93
CA VAL A 231 15.97 -7.63 12.67
C VAL A 231 16.72 -8.94 12.93
N PRO A 232 16.02 -10.06 13.17
CA PRO A 232 16.67 -11.34 13.44
C PRO A 232 17.69 -11.74 12.37
N ALA A 233 18.75 -12.44 12.79
CA ALA A 233 19.75 -12.97 11.87
C ALA A 233 19.09 -13.89 10.82
N GLY A 234 19.58 -13.82 9.57
CA GLY A 234 18.98 -14.58 8.46
C GLY A 234 17.71 -13.94 7.87
N THR A 235 17.37 -12.71 8.26
CA THR A 235 16.26 -11.95 7.65
C THR A 235 16.73 -10.69 6.95
N LEU A 236 16.10 -10.36 5.82
CA LEU A 236 16.26 -9.11 5.09
C LEU A 236 15.23 -8.10 5.63
N LEU A 237 15.68 -6.95 6.12
CA LEU A 237 14.78 -5.86 6.47
C LEU A 237 14.18 -5.24 5.20
N VAL A 238 12.85 -5.22 5.12
CA VAL A 238 12.09 -4.47 4.12
C VAL A 238 11.24 -3.43 4.86
N ALA A 239 11.70 -2.18 4.87
CA ALA A 239 11.09 -1.09 5.60
C ALA A 239 10.18 -0.24 4.70
N THR A 240 9.04 0.19 5.23
CA THR A 240 8.13 1.11 4.54
C THR A 240 8.16 2.51 5.13
N PHE A 241 7.90 3.50 4.27
CA PHE A 241 7.49 4.82 4.72
C PHE A 241 6.25 5.28 3.95
N ALA A 242 5.40 6.04 4.63
CA ALA A 242 4.27 6.69 4.00
C ALA A 242 4.76 7.86 3.15
N TRP A 243 4.27 7.91 1.91
CA TRP A 243 4.55 8.93 0.90
C TRP A 243 3.24 9.49 0.33
N ASP A 244 3.33 10.60 -0.40
CA ASP A 244 2.22 11.27 -1.08
C ASP A 244 2.26 11.03 -2.60
N SER A 245 1.11 10.76 -3.21
CA SER A 245 1.00 10.55 -4.67
C SER A 245 1.31 11.76 -5.54
N ASN A 246 1.63 12.92 -4.96
CA ASN A 246 1.87 14.15 -5.70
C ASN A 246 3.07 14.97 -5.19
N SER A 247 4.03 14.30 -4.56
CA SER A 247 5.30 14.90 -4.15
C SER A 247 6.47 14.05 -4.66
N MET A 248 7.70 14.57 -4.57
CA MET A 248 8.88 13.73 -4.66
C MET A 248 9.05 12.96 -3.33
N PRO A 249 9.58 11.73 -3.33
CA PRO A 249 9.91 11.02 -2.10
C PRO A 249 10.72 11.89 -1.14
N GLY A 250 10.33 11.93 0.13
CA GLY A 250 10.87 12.85 1.13
C GLY A 250 10.01 14.10 1.36
N ASN A 251 9.13 14.47 0.43
CA ASN A 251 8.07 15.48 0.59
C ASN A 251 8.52 16.77 1.30
N GLU A 252 8.19 16.94 2.60
CA GLU A 252 8.55 18.14 3.36
C GLU A 252 10.06 18.29 3.60
N TYR A 253 10.85 17.23 3.40
CA TYR A 253 12.32 17.26 3.34
C TYR A 253 12.82 18.35 2.40
N TRP A 254 12.21 18.46 1.22
CA TRP A 254 12.59 19.43 0.18
C TRP A 254 12.29 20.88 0.58
N LYS A 255 11.55 21.09 1.68
CA LYS A 255 11.30 22.39 2.30
C LYS A 255 12.13 22.62 3.57
N GLY A 256 13.08 21.74 3.87
CA GLY A 256 13.91 21.79 5.08
C GLY A 256 13.20 21.29 6.34
N MET A 257 12.03 20.67 6.24
CA MET A 257 11.27 20.18 7.38
C MET A 257 11.65 18.73 7.73
N LEU A 258 12.79 18.56 8.40
CA LEU A 258 13.47 17.26 8.59
C LEU A 258 12.79 16.28 9.57
N SER A 259 11.66 16.61 10.16
CA SER A 259 10.96 15.76 11.14
C SER A 259 9.44 15.94 11.15
N ALA A 260 8.87 16.37 10.02
CA ALA A 260 7.44 16.69 9.91
C ALA A 260 6.54 15.47 9.70
N SER A 261 7.05 14.38 9.13
CA SER A 261 6.29 13.18 8.80
C SER A 261 7.26 11.99 8.64
N GLY A 262 6.76 10.85 8.14
CA GLY A 262 7.60 9.70 7.78
C GLY A 262 8.48 9.97 6.56
N ASP A 263 8.03 10.81 5.62
CA ASP A 263 8.75 11.19 4.41
C ASP A 263 10.15 11.80 4.69
N PRO A 264 10.28 12.93 5.43
CA PRO A 264 11.58 13.49 5.72
C PRO A 264 12.39 12.60 6.65
N ALA A 265 11.74 11.81 7.51
CA ALA A 265 12.43 10.86 8.35
C ALA A 265 13.15 9.80 7.51
N ALA A 266 12.49 9.25 6.47
CA ALA A 266 13.08 8.31 5.53
C ALA A 266 14.23 8.96 4.73
N ALA A 267 14.00 10.15 4.16
CA ALA A 267 15.03 10.89 3.43
C ALA A 267 16.27 11.23 4.29
N CYS A 268 16.06 11.47 5.59
CA CYS A 268 17.15 11.77 6.52
C CYS A 268 17.88 10.53 7.05
N SER A 269 17.36 9.32 6.87
CA SER A 269 17.91 8.11 7.49
C SER A 269 18.38 7.05 6.49
N SER A 270 18.21 7.32 5.20
CA SER A 270 18.44 6.40 4.09
C SER A 270 18.85 7.17 2.82
N GLY A 271 19.07 6.45 1.71
CA GLY A 271 19.36 7.03 0.39
C GLY A 271 18.11 7.47 -0.40
N VAL A 272 16.93 7.55 0.21
CA VAL A 272 15.66 7.86 -0.49
C VAL A 272 15.71 9.18 -1.27
N ALA A 273 16.40 10.21 -0.75
CA ALA A 273 16.44 11.53 -1.37
C ALA A 273 17.13 11.52 -2.76
N GLU A 274 18.05 10.58 -2.98
CA GLU A 274 18.79 10.38 -4.22
C GLU A 274 18.22 9.20 -5.02
N LEU A 275 18.07 8.04 -4.39
CA LEU A 275 17.71 6.78 -5.05
C LEU A 275 16.28 6.77 -5.56
N HIS A 276 15.34 7.43 -4.88
CA HIS A 276 13.94 7.49 -5.30
C HIS A 276 13.62 8.76 -6.09
N ASN A 277 14.63 9.55 -6.44
CA ASN A 277 14.46 10.85 -7.08
C ASN A 277 14.72 10.75 -8.59
N ALA A 278 13.67 10.88 -9.40
CA ALA A 278 13.75 10.81 -10.86
C ALA A 278 14.62 11.89 -11.53
N LEU A 279 14.98 12.97 -10.82
CA LEU A 279 15.91 13.99 -11.33
C LEU A 279 17.39 13.61 -11.09
N ILE A 280 17.65 12.63 -10.22
CA ILE A 280 19.00 12.18 -9.84
C ILE A 280 19.24 10.75 -10.35
N ASN A 281 18.32 9.84 -10.04
CA ASN A 281 18.39 8.44 -10.42
C ASN A 281 17.60 8.18 -11.72
N PRO A 282 18.27 7.92 -12.86
CA PRO A 282 17.60 7.66 -14.13
C PRO A 282 16.80 6.35 -14.14
N CYS A 283 17.01 5.46 -13.16
CA CYS A 283 16.23 4.22 -13.03
C CYS A 283 14.81 4.47 -12.49
N VAL A 284 14.51 5.66 -11.94
CA VAL A 284 13.16 6.03 -11.49
C VAL A 284 12.40 6.64 -12.66
N THR A 285 11.94 5.78 -13.56
CA THR A 285 11.30 6.15 -14.83
C THR A 285 10.27 5.10 -15.26
N ALA A 286 9.32 5.50 -16.10
CA ALA A 286 8.34 4.59 -16.67
C ALA A 286 8.97 3.46 -17.51
N HIS A 287 10.17 3.68 -18.09
CA HIS A 287 10.92 2.63 -18.79
C HIS A 287 11.44 1.52 -17.88
N ASN A 288 11.42 1.72 -16.56
CA ASN A 288 11.83 0.75 -15.57
C ASN A 288 10.64 0.30 -14.71
N LEU A 289 9.42 0.43 -15.22
CA LEU A 289 8.21 0.01 -14.52
C LEU A 289 8.17 -1.52 -14.38
N HIS A 290 7.97 -1.97 -13.16
CA HIS A 290 7.76 -3.38 -12.84
C HIS A 290 6.33 -3.60 -12.35
N ILE A 291 5.79 -4.78 -12.65
CA ILE A 291 4.48 -5.23 -12.20
C ILE A 291 4.69 -6.27 -11.11
N ALA A 292 4.12 -5.99 -9.94
CA ALA A 292 4.05 -6.95 -8.85
C ALA A 292 2.89 -7.92 -9.09
N SER A 293 3.15 -9.20 -8.86
CA SER A 293 2.18 -10.29 -8.91
C SER A 293 2.57 -11.33 -7.86
N SER A 294 1.68 -12.26 -7.52
CA SER A 294 1.98 -13.28 -6.52
C SER A 294 3.29 -14.04 -6.86
N GLY A 295 4.29 -13.88 -5.98
CA GLY A 295 5.63 -14.48 -6.12
C GLY A 295 6.54 -13.87 -7.18
N ARG A 296 6.17 -12.73 -7.79
CA ARG A 296 6.93 -12.13 -8.92
C ARG A 296 6.90 -10.62 -8.89
N VAL A 297 8.02 -10.02 -9.28
CA VAL A 297 8.13 -8.62 -9.67
C VAL A 297 8.92 -8.61 -10.96
N GLU A 298 8.26 -8.28 -12.06
CA GLU A 298 8.82 -8.41 -13.40
C GLU A 298 8.62 -7.11 -14.18
N HIS A 299 9.57 -6.81 -15.06
CA HIS A 299 9.48 -5.63 -15.93
C HIS A 299 8.18 -5.70 -16.76
N VAL A 300 7.50 -4.56 -16.96
CA VAL A 300 6.18 -4.50 -17.61
C VAL A 300 6.14 -5.18 -18.99
N ALA A 301 7.24 -5.15 -19.73
CA ALA A 301 7.34 -5.85 -21.01
C ALA A 301 7.32 -7.38 -20.86
N GLU A 302 7.95 -7.93 -19.83
CA GLU A 302 7.92 -9.38 -19.56
C GLU A 302 6.53 -9.82 -19.09
N TYR A 303 5.92 -9.04 -18.20
CA TYR A 303 4.54 -9.25 -17.76
C TYR A 303 3.58 -9.33 -18.97
N ALA A 304 3.68 -8.36 -19.89
CA ALA A 304 2.85 -8.32 -21.09
C ALA A 304 3.08 -9.54 -22.00
N ARG A 305 4.35 -9.94 -22.22
CA ARG A 305 4.68 -11.13 -23.03
C ARG A 305 4.11 -12.40 -22.40
N ARG A 306 4.21 -12.55 -21.09
CA ARG A 306 3.67 -13.71 -20.37
C ARG A 306 2.16 -13.81 -20.54
N LEU A 307 1.42 -12.72 -20.32
CA LEU A 307 -0.04 -12.70 -20.51
C LEU A 307 -0.45 -13.02 -21.95
N LEU A 308 0.29 -12.54 -22.95
CA LEU A 308 0.01 -12.85 -24.35
C LEU A 308 0.22 -14.34 -24.65
N ASN A 309 1.29 -14.94 -24.13
CA ASN A 309 1.58 -16.36 -24.32
C ASN A 309 0.54 -17.26 -23.61
N GLU A 310 0.10 -16.89 -22.41
CA GLU A 310 -0.95 -17.61 -21.67
C GLU A 310 -2.28 -17.64 -22.45
N ARG A 311 -2.67 -16.52 -23.06
CA ARG A 311 -3.89 -16.42 -23.88
C ARG A 311 -3.83 -17.26 -25.16
N VAL A 312 -2.66 -17.31 -25.81
CA VAL A 312 -2.47 -18.16 -27.00
C VAL A 312 -2.53 -19.64 -26.61
N GLY A 313 -1.89 -20.02 -25.50
CA GLY A 313 -1.92 -21.38 -24.98
C GLY A 313 -3.32 -21.87 -24.61
N SER A 314 -4.14 -21.04 -23.96
CA SER A 314 -5.52 -21.39 -23.59
C SER A 314 -6.44 -21.56 -24.80
N SER A 315 -6.25 -20.77 -25.87
CA SER A 315 -7.04 -20.90 -27.10
C SER A 315 -6.77 -22.20 -27.86
N THR A 316 -5.55 -22.74 -27.77
CA THR A 316 -5.19 -24.02 -28.41
C THR A 316 -5.63 -25.27 -27.63
N SER A 317 -6.03 -25.12 -26.36
CA SER A 317 -6.53 -26.23 -25.53
C SER A 317 -8.05 -26.40 -25.55
N GLU A 318 -8.81 -25.44 -26.07
CA GLU A 318 -10.28 -25.54 -26.24
C GLU A 318 -10.69 -26.15 -27.60
N GLU A 319 -9.73 -26.40 -28.51
CA GLU A 319 -9.97 -27.03 -29.82
C GLU A 319 -9.58 -28.53 -29.91
N LYS A 320 -9.48 -29.22 -28.77
CA LYS A 320 -9.24 -30.69 -28.73
C LYS A 320 -10.22 -31.39 -27.79
#